data_AF-A0A4S1EJX8-F1
#
_entry.id   AF-A0A4S1EJX8-F1
#
_cell.length_a   1.000
_cell.length_b   1.000
_cell.length_c   1.000
_cell.angle_alpha   90.00
_cell.angle_beta   90.00
_cell.angle_gamma   90.00
#
_symmetry.space_group_name_H-M   'P 1'
#
loop_
_entity.id
_entity.type
_entity.pdbx_description
1 polymer ?
#
loop_
_entity_poly.entity_id
_entity_poly.type
_entity_poly.pdbx_seq_one_letter_code
_entity_poly.pdbx_strand_id
1 'polypeptide(L)'
;MAEKCLPTTQRMQGFSGDGDVFKRFINDGIDGGPNPNREGVDVENLLKWRERVMELARLAADMQSYLTRADMSAAGPQPKGVVAQVTNDPEASNNGYWVSDGSQWVWSEVQPVTVGELDSLSQAVDQKFNKQESMEAAEVLFVVTDNEGRATWIGANSKDGGPTEVAMRHINKAVGRLDVDYSGVFFSIVDDQGRMTDLTVDDSTGQLSQFVVERLAKRIKAIDTQVSAGHEIFPTALGGAKDMHYRAGEFLPMNADLSRWALWGSSTAQGFHASVAALAATYGATLYEGGKAAERLDETCARIGSRKAVLGFPGNVIPADTESVAVSINFRDRSQLGLKAFVGYVAGVRGMLTLDSDRRTVRFTREAEGEPIILNGPAPMTPIDGTSERASVCLLNIGKNTLTSASGLDAAQWVIEENARAIEYLSPTAKRVLVIGHFQNTQTPLGGTAYQCVDIVNKGLKEKYGSYFIDVSEYLCSERVWVDTGITPTQEDLDKQSQGLKPPSLSQDSAHMNAAAYDAVTNFLIKPFFESMGWY
;
A
#
# COMPACT_ATOMS: atom_id res chain seq x y z
N MET A 1 20.24 -17.94 -56.41
CA MET A 1 20.11 -17.91 -54.94
C MET A 1 20.96 -16.76 -54.44
N ALA A 2 20.33 -15.86 -53.66
CA ALA A 2 20.90 -14.75 -52.89
C ALA A 2 21.95 -13.82 -53.57
N GLU A 3 21.54 -12.61 -53.93
CA GLU A 3 22.25 -11.39 -53.51
C GLU A 3 21.38 -10.12 -53.65
N LYS A 4 20.87 -9.72 -52.49
CA LYS A 4 20.65 -8.36 -51.96
C LYS A 4 20.33 -7.22 -52.94
N CYS A 5 19.08 -6.78 -52.84
CA CYS A 5 18.64 -5.42 -53.13
C CYS A 5 19.59 -4.38 -52.50
N LEU A 6 20.25 -3.59 -53.34
CA LEU A 6 20.74 -2.26 -52.98
C LEU A 6 19.53 -1.30 -52.98
N PRO A 7 19.27 -0.54 -51.91
CA PRO A 7 18.38 0.61 -51.99
C PRO A 7 19.05 1.71 -52.81
N THR A 8 18.37 2.11 -53.88
CA THR A 8 18.67 3.28 -54.69
C THR A 8 18.49 4.58 -53.91
N THR A 9 19.31 5.56 -54.28
CA THR A 9 19.35 6.95 -53.82
C THR A 9 17.98 7.64 -53.85
N GLN A 10 17.26 7.64 -52.73
CA GLN A 10 16.02 8.42 -52.59
C GLN A 10 16.05 9.22 -51.27
N ARG A 11 16.51 10.47 -51.41
CA ARG A 11 16.25 11.70 -50.61
C ARG A 11 16.15 11.56 -49.08
N MET A 12 17.30 11.76 -48.41
CA MET A 12 17.36 12.40 -47.09
C MET A 12 16.93 13.87 -47.24
N GLN A 13 15.69 14.21 -46.91
CA GLN A 13 15.19 15.60 -46.85
C GLN A 13 14.80 16.06 -45.43
N GLY A 14 15.20 15.33 -44.37
CA GLY A 14 14.88 15.67 -42.98
C GLY A 14 16.05 15.89 -42.01
N PHE A 15 17.30 15.73 -42.44
CA PHE A 15 18.50 15.73 -41.55
C PHE A 15 19.30 17.05 -41.54
N SER A 16 18.68 18.20 -41.80
CA SER A 16 19.44 19.42 -42.12
C SER A 16 20.05 20.19 -40.93
N GLY A 17 20.01 19.67 -39.71
CA GLY A 17 20.62 20.30 -38.53
C GLY A 17 21.83 19.52 -38.00
N ASP A 18 21.58 18.35 -37.41
CA ASP A 18 22.59 17.62 -36.63
C ASP A 18 23.49 16.71 -37.47
N GLY A 19 23.01 16.24 -38.63
CA GLY A 19 23.81 15.43 -39.55
C GLY A 19 25.01 16.21 -40.11
N ASP A 20 24.82 17.51 -40.36
CA ASP A 20 25.90 18.41 -40.74
C ASP A 20 26.86 18.63 -39.57
N VAL A 21 26.38 18.85 -38.34
CA VAL A 21 27.26 19.03 -37.16
C VAL A 21 28.16 17.81 -36.94
N PHE A 22 27.61 16.59 -37.02
CA PHE A 22 28.41 15.37 -36.84
C PHE A 22 29.38 15.15 -38.01
N LYS A 23 28.95 15.44 -39.23
CA LYS A 23 29.83 15.38 -40.41
C LYS A 23 30.96 16.40 -40.33
N ARG A 24 30.71 17.61 -39.80
CA ARG A 24 31.73 18.64 -39.55
C ARG A 24 32.67 18.25 -38.41
N PHE A 25 32.15 17.68 -37.32
CA PHE A 25 32.97 17.16 -36.23
C PHE A 25 33.90 16.01 -36.66
N ILE A 26 33.46 15.19 -37.62
CA ILE A 26 34.30 14.13 -38.18
C ILE A 26 35.25 14.67 -39.25
N ASN A 27 34.78 15.52 -40.17
CA ASN A 27 35.45 15.76 -41.44
C ASN A 27 35.92 17.20 -41.71
N ASP A 28 35.48 18.23 -40.98
CA ASP A 28 35.64 19.59 -41.51
C ASP A 28 37.06 20.13 -41.44
N GLY A 29 37.69 20.01 -42.60
CA GLY A 29 38.62 20.92 -43.23
C GLY A 29 38.43 20.92 -44.76
N ILE A 30 37.20 20.81 -45.31
CA ILE A 30 36.99 20.94 -46.76
C ILE A 30 36.44 22.31 -47.18
N ASP A 31 35.63 23.00 -46.37
CA ASP A 31 34.98 24.25 -46.84
C ASP A 31 35.29 25.53 -46.03
N GLY A 32 36.34 25.55 -45.19
CA GLY A 32 36.85 26.80 -44.58
C GLY A 32 35.87 27.56 -43.66
N GLY A 33 34.80 26.92 -43.18
CA GLY A 33 33.82 27.52 -42.28
C GLY A 33 34.26 27.55 -40.81
N PRO A 34 33.77 28.51 -40.00
CA PRO A 34 34.07 28.60 -38.57
C PRO A 34 33.51 27.41 -37.77
N ASN A 35 34.30 26.92 -36.81
CA ASN A 35 33.98 25.78 -35.94
C ASN A 35 32.64 26.00 -35.20
N PRO A 36 31.64 25.09 -35.29
CA PRO A 36 30.28 25.33 -34.76
C PRO A 36 30.13 25.38 -33.23
N ASN A 37 31.19 25.18 -32.43
CA ASN A 37 31.03 25.12 -30.98
C ASN A 37 30.85 26.51 -30.33
N ARG A 38 29.77 26.63 -29.55
CA ARG A 38 29.50 27.73 -28.62
C ARG A 38 30.67 27.86 -27.62
N GLU A 39 31.14 29.08 -27.42
CA GLU A 39 32.08 29.52 -26.37
C GLU A 39 33.59 29.26 -26.58
N GLY A 40 34.10 29.47 -27.79
CA GLY A 40 35.50 29.90 -27.96
C GLY A 40 36.61 28.91 -27.59
N VAL A 41 36.29 27.63 -27.36
CA VAL A 41 37.28 26.55 -27.20
C VAL A 41 37.35 25.76 -28.49
N ASP A 42 38.48 25.89 -29.21
CA ASP A 42 38.71 25.17 -30.47
C ASP A 42 38.98 23.69 -30.17
N VAL A 43 37.97 22.84 -30.35
CA VAL A 43 38.10 21.40 -30.14
C VAL A 43 38.61 20.77 -31.43
N GLU A 44 39.76 20.11 -31.36
CA GLU A 44 40.33 19.37 -32.49
C GLU A 44 39.34 18.31 -32.99
N ASN A 45 39.13 18.24 -34.31
CA ASN A 45 38.25 17.25 -34.92
C ASN A 45 38.87 15.83 -34.87
N LEU A 46 38.04 14.80 -35.02
CA LEU A 46 38.49 13.40 -34.90
C LEU A 46 39.58 13.02 -35.91
N LEU A 47 39.62 13.67 -37.09
CA LEU A 47 40.68 13.46 -38.07
C LEU A 47 42.02 14.04 -37.62
N LYS A 48 42.04 15.27 -37.10
CA LYS A 48 43.26 15.87 -36.50
C LYS A 48 43.74 15.05 -35.32
N TRP A 49 42.82 14.57 -34.48
CA TRP A 49 43.15 13.65 -33.39
C TRP A 49 43.77 12.35 -33.91
N ARG A 50 43.18 11.74 -34.95
CA ARG A 50 43.73 10.54 -35.58
C ARG A 50 45.11 10.80 -36.19
N GLU A 51 45.30 11.89 -36.91
CA GLU A 51 46.58 12.27 -37.50
C GLU A 51 47.64 12.46 -36.41
N ARG A 52 47.31 13.18 -35.34
CA ARG A 52 48.20 13.41 -34.20
C ARG A 52 48.51 12.13 -33.44
N VAL A 53 47.54 11.23 -33.24
CA VAL A 53 47.75 9.91 -32.62
C VAL A 53 48.63 9.03 -33.51
N MET A 54 48.44 9.05 -34.83
CA MET A 54 49.29 8.27 -35.76
C MET A 54 50.69 8.86 -35.88
N GLU A 55 50.84 10.19 -35.78
CA GLU A 55 52.13 10.87 -35.70
C GLU A 55 52.84 10.53 -34.38
N LEU A 56 52.15 10.61 -33.24
CA LEU A 56 52.68 10.20 -31.94
C LEU A 56 53.04 8.71 -31.91
N ALA A 57 52.25 7.84 -32.53
CA ALA A 57 52.56 6.41 -32.64
C ALA A 57 53.80 6.14 -33.51
N ARG A 58 53.99 6.91 -34.59
CA ARG A 58 55.22 6.87 -35.39
C ARG A 58 56.43 7.39 -34.60
N LEU A 59 56.27 8.50 -33.89
CA LEU A 59 57.32 9.07 -33.04
C LEU A 59 57.68 8.11 -31.89
N ALA A 60 56.69 7.41 -31.31
CA ALA A 60 56.89 6.41 -30.27
C ALA A 60 57.58 5.14 -30.80
N ALA A 61 57.31 4.74 -32.05
CA ALA A 61 57.92 3.55 -32.66
C ALA A 61 59.43 3.73 -32.92
N ASP A 62 59.86 4.96 -33.21
CA ASP A 62 61.28 5.31 -33.41
C ASP A 62 61.89 6.04 -32.19
N MET A 63 61.20 6.02 -31.04
CA MET A 63 61.62 6.75 -29.84
C MET A 63 62.86 6.11 -29.21
N GLN A 64 63.93 6.89 -29.10
CA GLN A 64 65.14 6.46 -28.41
C GLN A 64 64.94 6.58 -26.89
N SER A 65 65.51 5.65 -26.12
CA SER A 65 65.41 5.67 -24.65
C SER A 65 66.80 5.77 -24.04
N TYR A 66 66.97 6.70 -23.12
CA TYR A 66 68.19 6.93 -22.37
C TYR A 66 67.92 6.87 -20.87
N LEU A 67 68.91 6.43 -20.10
CA LEU A 67 68.79 6.44 -18.64
C LEU A 67 68.99 7.86 -18.10
N THR A 68 69.99 8.60 -18.58
CA THR A 68 70.27 9.98 -18.15
C THR A 68 70.31 10.95 -19.33
N ARG A 69 70.11 12.24 -19.06
CA ARG A 69 70.25 13.33 -20.04
C ARG A 69 71.69 13.46 -20.53
N ALA A 70 72.66 13.12 -19.68
CA ALA A 70 74.07 13.08 -20.06
C ALA A 70 74.31 12.02 -21.16
N ASP A 71 73.74 10.82 -21.00
CA ASP A 71 73.84 9.75 -22.01
C ASP A 71 73.16 10.15 -23.32
N MET A 72 71.99 10.79 -23.24
CA MET A 72 71.27 11.32 -24.41
C MET A 72 72.10 12.40 -25.14
N SER A 73 72.72 13.31 -24.39
CA SER A 73 73.55 14.39 -24.97
C SER A 73 74.84 13.85 -25.59
N ALA A 74 75.41 12.78 -25.01
CA ALA A 74 76.61 12.12 -25.52
C ALA A 74 76.36 11.32 -26.82
N ALA A 75 75.11 10.92 -27.10
CA ALA A 75 74.74 10.21 -28.32
C ALA A 75 74.84 11.06 -29.61
N GLY A 76 75.16 12.35 -29.48
CA GLY A 76 75.40 13.27 -30.61
C GLY A 76 74.11 13.78 -31.27
N PRO A 77 74.24 14.74 -32.21
CA PRO A 77 73.08 15.36 -32.86
C PRO A 77 72.32 14.32 -33.70
N GLN A 78 71.04 14.16 -33.41
CA GLN A 78 70.13 13.34 -34.20
C GLN A 78 69.49 14.18 -35.30
N PRO A 79 68.94 13.55 -36.35
CA PRO A 79 68.09 14.25 -37.31
C PRO A 79 66.99 15.04 -36.59
N LYS A 80 66.67 16.24 -37.11
CA LYS A 80 65.60 17.08 -36.56
C LYS A 80 64.28 16.30 -36.50
N GLY A 81 63.63 16.32 -35.34
CA GLY A 81 62.34 15.66 -35.09
C GLY A 81 62.43 14.28 -34.43
N VAL A 82 63.63 13.72 -34.24
CA VAL A 82 63.79 12.49 -33.45
C VAL A 82 63.42 12.78 -31.99
N VAL A 83 62.62 11.89 -31.40
CA VAL A 83 62.16 11.97 -30.01
C VAL A 83 62.93 10.97 -29.15
N ALA A 84 63.33 11.40 -27.96
CA ALA A 84 63.96 10.55 -26.96
C ALA A 84 63.24 10.66 -25.62
N GLN A 85 63.27 9.58 -24.83
CA GLN A 85 62.80 9.56 -23.45
C GLN A 85 63.97 9.35 -22.49
N VAL A 86 64.09 10.22 -21.49
CA VAL A 86 65.01 10.03 -20.36
C VAL A 86 64.20 9.56 -19.16
N THR A 87 64.58 8.42 -18.56
CA THR A 87 63.73 7.74 -17.55
C THR A 87 64.34 7.66 -16.15
N ASN A 88 65.64 7.88 -15.97
CA ASN A 88 66.31 7.67 -14.69
C ASN A 88 67.53 8.60 -14.46
N ASP A 89 67.39 9.87 -14.83
CA ASP A 89 68.37 10.91 -14.53
C ASP A 89 68.36 11.24 -13.03
N PRO A 90 69.53 11.43 -12.39
CA PRO A 90 69.63 11.84 -10.99
C PRO A 90 68.89 13.14 -10.67
N GLU A 91 68.78 14.06 -11.65
CA GLU A 91 67.98 15.26 -11.54
C GLU A 91 66.61 15.01 -12.20
N ALA A 92 65.57 14.91 -11.36
CA ALA A 92 64.24 14.49 -11.79
C ALA A 92 63.61 15.39 -12.87
N SER A 93 63.98 16.68 -12.94
CA SER A 93 63.53 17.61 -13.99
C SER A 93 64.08 17.30 -15.37
N ASN A 94 65.05 16.40 -15.50
CA ASN A 94 65.57 15.92 -16.78
C ASN A 94 64.83 14.67 -17.30
N ASN A 95 64.01 14.02 -16.48
CA ASN A 95 63.24 12.83 -16.85
C ASN A 95 61.98 13.23 -17.62
N GLY A 96 61.94 12.86 -18.90
CA GLY A 96 60.89 13.33 -19.79
C GLY A 96 61.20 13.09 -21.26
N TYR A 97 60.36 13.64 -22.14
CA TYR A 97 60.57 13.61 -23.57
C TYR A 97 61.42 14.79 -24.04
N TRP A 98 62.32 14.49 -24.96
CA TRP A 98 63.20 15.44 -25.63
C TRP A 98 63.07 15.29 -27.14
N VAL A 99 63.17 16.38 -27.88
CA VAL A 99 63.13 16.38 -29.35
C VAL A 99 64.41 16.99 -29.88
N SER A 100 65.07 16.32 -30.83
CA SER A 100 66.24 16.90 -31.47
C SER A 100 65.84 17.98 -32.48
N ASP A 101 66.51 19.14 -32.42
CA ASP A 101 66.33 20.21 -33.40
C ASP A 101 67.24 20.07 -34.64
N GLY A 102 68.06 19.01 -34.68
CA GLY A 102 69.11 18.76 -35.68
C GLY A 102 70.51 19.16 -35.22
N SER A 103 70.63 19.90 -34.11
CA SER A 103 71.90 20.36 -33.53
C SER A 103 72.05 19.99 -32.06
N GLN A 104 70.95 19.91 -31.32
CA GLN A 104 70.91 19.58 -29.89
C GLN A 104 69.57 18.92 -29.53
N TRP A 105 69.48 18.42 -28.31
CA TRP A 105 68.24 17.95 -27.71
C TRP A 105 67.53 19.10 -26.99
N VAL A 106 66.27 19.33 -27.31
CA VAL A 106 65.42 20.36 -26.71
C VAL A 106 64.30 19.67 -25.92
N TRP A 107 63.95 20.21 -24.75
CA TRP A 107 62.85 19.68 -23.94
C TRP A 107 61.54 19.74 -24.74
N SER A 108 60.83 18.61 -24.82
CA SER A 108 59.54 18.55 -25.51
C SER A 108 58.48 19.34 -24.75
N GLU A 109 57.60 20.06 -25.45
CA GLU A 109 56.40 20.64 -24.82
C GLU A 109 55.40 19.54 -24.42
N VAL A 110 55.47 18.38 -25.06
CA VAL A 110 54.68 17.19 -24.73
C VAL A 110 55.53 16.30 -23.84
N GLN A 111 55.14 16.17 -22.57
CA GLN A 111 55.82 15.34 -21.57
C GLN A 111 54.98 14.10 -21.22
N PRO A 112 55.61 13.00 -20.78
CA PRO A 112 54.86 11.86 -20.28
C PRO A 112 54.08 12.28 -19.04
N VAL A 113 52.80 11.90 -18.97
CA VAL A 113 51.95 12.18 -17.82
C VAL A 113 52.58 11.52 -16.60
N THR A 114 52.88 12.29 -15.57
CA THR A 114 53.43 11.76 -14.33
C THR A 114 52.35 10.96 -13.58
N VAL A 115 52.77 10.00 -12.76
CA VAL A 115 51.83 9.23 -11.91
C VAL A 115 50.98 10.17 -11.04
N GLY A 116 51.58 11.26 -10.53
CA GLY A 116 50.85 12.25 -9.72
C GLY A 116 49.81 13.08 -10.51
N GLU A 117 50.06 13.37 -11.78
CA GLU A 117 49.07 14.01 -12.66
C GLU A 117 47.94 13.04 -13.03
N LEU A 118 48.26 11.75 -13.22
CA LEU A 118 47.28 10.71 -13.45
C LEU A 118 46.37 10.53 -12.22
N ASP A 119 46.97 10.53 -11.02
CA ASP A 119 46.24 10.46 -9.75
C ASP A 119 45.37 11.70 -9.54
N SER A 120 45.88 12.89 -9.88
CA SER A 120 45.11 14.14 -9.78
C SER A 120 43.93 14.15 -10.75
N LEU A 121 44.13 13.63 -11.97
CA LEU A 121 43.06 13.47 -12.95
C LEU A 121 42.02 12.43 -12.49
N SER A 122 42.48 11.30 -11.95
CA SER A 122 41.59 10.29 -11.35
C SER A 122 40.76 10.89 -10.23
N GLN A 123 41.39 11.61 -9.29
CA GLN A 123 40.69 12.27 -8.19
C GLN A 123 39.71 13.34 -8.67
N ALA A 124 40.03 14.09 -9.73
CA ALA A 124 39.13 15.08 -10.31
C ALA A 124 37.92 14.44 -11.00
N VAL A 125 38.13 13.29 -11.66
CA VAL A 125 37.05 12.47 -12.24
C VAL A 125 36.17 11.90 -11.13
N ASP A 126 36.77 11.31 -10.09
CA ASP A 126 36.05 10.74 -8.95
C ASP A 126 35.27 11.82 -8.17
N GLN A 127 35.84 13.01 -7.98
CA GLN A 127 35.12 14.14 -7.37
C GLN A 127 33.94 14.61 -8.23
N LYS A 128 34.07 14.62 -9.56
CA LYS A 128 32.94 15.00 -10.44
C LYS A 128 31.83 13.94 -10.41
N PHE A 129 32.17 12.66 -10.41
CA PHE A 129 31.18 11.58 -10.28
C PHE A 129 30.49 11.59 -8.92
N ASN A 130 31.24 11.73 -7.82
CA ASN A 130 30.68 11.74 -6.46
C ASN A 130 29.85 12.99 -6.16
N LYS A 131 30.20 14.15 -6.75
CA LYS A 131 29.41 15.38 -6.58
C LYS A 131 28.06 15.30 -7.30
N GLN A 132 27.97 14.54 -8.39
CA GLN A 132 26.74 14.32 -9.13
C GLN A 132 25.76 13.40 -8.37
N GLU A 133 26.26 12.36 -7.68
CA GLU A 133 25.42 11.51 -6.82
C GLU A 133 24.92 12.21 -5.56
N SER A 134 25.71 13.13 -4.98
CA SER A 134 25.33 13.83 -3.74
C SER A 134 24.28 14.95 -3.92
N MET A 135 24.10 15.48 -5.13
CA MET A 135 23.05 16.46 -5.44
C MET A 135 21.70 15.81 -5.76
N GLU A 136 21.66 14.52 -6.15
CA GLU A 136 20.41 13.81 -6.49
C GLU A 136 19.62 13.34 -5.26
N ALA A 137 20.24 13.20 -4.07
CA ALA A 137 19.53 12.74 -2.87
C ALA A 137 18.50 13.74 -2.32
N ALA A 138 18.62 15.04 -2.64
CA ALA A 138 17.71 16.07 -2.14
C ALA A 138 16.40 16.19 -2.94
N GLU A 139 16.33 15.62 -4.15
CA GLU A 139 15.20 15.78 -5.07
C GLU A 139 14.49 14.45 -5.41
N VAL A 140 14.76 13.37 -4.68
CA VAL A 140 14.14 12.05 -4.91
C VAL A 140 13.07 11.75 -3.85
N LEU A 141 11.84 11.48 -4.28
CA LEU A 141 10.73 11.05 -3.42
C LEU A 141 10.91 9.59 -3.00
N PHE A 142 11.18 8.72 -3.97
CA PHE A 142 11.58 7.34 -3.75
C PHE A 142 12.35 6.81 -4.95
N VAL A 143 13.19 5.81 -4.71
CA VAL A 143 13.86 5.05 -5.75
C VAL A 143 13.89 3.59 -5.33
N VAL A 144 13.60 2.69 -6.27
CA VAL A 144 13.77 1.25 -6.06
C VAL A 144 15.19 0.90 -6.45
N THR A 145 15.92 0.26 -5.55
CA THR A 145 17.28 -0.21 -5.79
C THR A 145 17.32 -1.71 -6.00
N ASP A 146 18.31 -2.19 -6.76
CA ASP A 146 18.63 -3.63 -6.81
C ASP A 146 19.36 -4.10 -5.54
N ASN A 147 19.72 -5.38 -5.51
CA ASN A 147 20.43 -6.01 -4.38
C ASN A 147 21.86 -5.47 -4.15
N GLU A 148 22.41 -4.72 -5.11
CA GLU A 148 23.71 -4.06 -5.02
C GLU A 148 23.57 -2.58 -4.62
N GLY A 149 22.33 -2.11 -4.36
CA GLY A 149 22.03 -0.73 -3.98
C GLY A 149 21.96 0.24 -5.15
N ARG A 150 21.98 -0.24 -6.40
CA ARG A 150 21.89 0.62 -7.58
C ARG A 150 20.45 1.00 -7.88
N ALA A 151 20.20 2.28 -8.13
CA ALA A 151 18.90 2.76 -8.57
C ALA A 151 18.47 2.06 -9.86
N THR A 152 17.24 1.56 -9.88
CA THR A 152 16.63 0.90 -11.03
C THR A 152 15.94 1.92 -11.94
N TRP A 153 15.22 1.45 -12.97
CA TRP A 153 14.39 2.30 -13.82
C TRP A 153 13.11 2.82 -13.12
N ILE A 154 12.89 2.48 -11.85
CA ILE A 154 11.72 2.86 -11.06
C ILE A 154 12.14 3.83 -9.95
N GLY A 155 11.79 5.10 -10.10
CA GLY A 155 11.96 6.14 -9.08
C GLY A 155 11.21 7.41 -9.46
N ALA A 156 10.93 8.26 -8.46
CA ALA A 156 10.23 9.53 -8.66
C ALA A 156 10.93 10.69 -7.94
N ASN A 157 10.88 11.89 -8.53
CA ASN A 157 11.39 13.12 -7.94
C ASN A 157 10.40 13.68 -6.90
N SER A 158 10.93 14.30 -5.84
CA SER A 158 10.14 14.94 -4.78
C SER A 158 9.48 16.25 -5.21
N LYS A 159 9.98 16.88 -6.27
CA LYS A 159 9.51 18.19 -6.77
C LYS A 159 8.21 18.11 -7.56
N ASP A 160 8.04 17.09 -8.40
CA ASP A 160 6.93 16.97 -9.34
C ASP A 160 6.35 15.56 -9.46
N GLY A 161 6.92 14.57 -8.77
CA GLY A 161 6.52 13.16 -8.88
C GLY A 161 6.93 12.50 -10.20
N GLY A 162 7.63 13.20 -11.09
CA GLY A 162 8.13 12.68 -12.36
C GLY A 162 9.31 11.71 -12.17
N PRO A 163 9.67 10.92 -13.19
CA PRO A 163 10.76 9.95 -13.09
C PRO A 163 12.11 10.61 -12.80
N THR A 164 12.95 9.95 -12.00
CA THR A 164 14.32 10.43 -11.74
C THR A 164 15.16 10.42 -13.01
N GLU A 165 16.24 11.22 -13.05
CA GLU A 165 17.15 11.20 -14.20
C GLU A 165 17.75 9.81 -14.46
N VAL A 166 18.06 9.06 -13.39
CA VAL A 166 18.54 7.67 -13.49
C VAL A 166 17.47 6.77 -14.11
N ALA A 167 16.21 6.90 -13.69
CA ALA A 167 15.10 6.18 -14.29
C ALA A 167 14.97 6.48 -15.79
N MET A 168 15.00 7.76 -16.16
CA MET A 168 14.95 8.21 -17.55
C MET A 168 16.14 7.71 -18.38
N ARG A 169 17.34 7.62 -17.79
CA ARG A 169 18.55 7.11 -18.48
C ARG A 169 18.43 5.61 -18.77
N HIS A 170 17.91 4.83 -17.83
CA HIS A 170 17.65 3.41 -18.03
C HIS A 170 16.55 3.16 -19.05
N ILE A 171 15.47 3.95 -18.98
CA ILE A 171 14.38 3.92 -19.98
C ILE A 171 14.96 4.23 -21.37
N ASN A 172 15.64 5.36 -21.54
CA ASN A 172 16.22 5.78 -22.82
C ASN A 172 17.21 4.75 -23.40
N LYS A 173 18.02 4.11 -22.55
CA LYS A 173 18.95 3.04 -22.96
C LYS A 173 18.20 1.78 -23.43
N ALA A 174 17.04 1.49 -22.83
CA ALA A 174 16.24 0.31 -23.14
C ALA A 174 15.37 0.51 -24.39
N VAL A 175 14.80 1.70 -24.62
CA VAL A 175 13.83 1.89 -25.70
C VAL A 175 14.51 2.06 -27.07
N GLY A 176 15.71 2.64 -27.14
CA GLY A 176 16.37 2.96 -28.42
C GLY A 176 15.58 4.02 -29.20
N ARG A 177 16.26 5.05 -29.74
CA ARG A 177 15.58 6.10 -30.51
C ARG A 177 14.85 5.49 -31.72
N LEU A 178 13.52 5.48 -31.65
CA LEU A 178 12.62 5.13 -32.75
C LEU A 178 11.85 6.40 -33.13
N ASP A 179 12.02 6.84 -34.37
CA ASP A 179 11.17 7.86 -35.01
C ASP A 179 9.79 7.25 -35.25
N VAL A 180 8.90 7.43 -34.29
CA VAL A 180 7.46 7.28 -34.49
C VAL A 180 6.84 8.59 -34.04
N ASP A 181 5.85 9.10 -34.77
CA ASP A 181 5.14 10.30 -34.37
C ASP A 181 4.32 10.00 -33.10
N TYR A 182 4.80 10.50 -31.96
CA TYR A 182 4.25 10.29 -30.62
C TYR A 182 3.39 11.47 -30.15
N SER A 183 2.86 12.31 -31.04
CA SER A 183 1.98 13.41 -30.62
C SER A 183 0.83 12.88 -29.76
N GLY A 184 0.70 13.32 -28.51
CA GLY A 184 -0.31 12.81 -27.58
C GLY A 184 0.15 11.71 -26.63
N VAL A 185 1.44 11.33 -26.58
CA VAL A 185 1.94 10.21 -25.76
C VAL A 185 3.12 10.64 -24.89
N PHE A 186 2.92 10.63 -23.57
CA PHE A 186 3.93 10.92 -22.55
C PHE A 186 4.94 9.77 -22.42
N PHE A 187 4.40 8.55 -22.36
CA PHE A 187 5.15 7.34 -22.07
C PHE A 187 4.42 6.14 -22.65
N SER A 188 5.15 5.20 -23.25
CA SER A 188 4.59 3.94 -23.69
C SER A 188 5.60 2.83 -23.52
N ILE A 189 5.15 1.67 -23.04
CA ILE A 189 5.87 0.43 -23.32
C ILE A 189 5.39 -0.08 -24.67
N VAL A 190 6.33 -0.26 -25.59
CA VAL A 190 6.06 -0.87 -26.90
C VAL A 190 6.50 -2.33 -26.92
N ASP A 191 5.84 -3.15 -27.73
CA ASP A 191 6.27 -4.53 -27.98
C ASP A 191 7.44 -4.60 -28.97
N ASP A 192 7.90 -5.82 -29.29
CA ASP A 192 9.00 -6.09 -30.21
C ASP A 192 8.73 -5.65 -31.67
N GLN A 193 7.48 -5.29 -31.97
CA GLN A 193 7.05 -4.73 -33.26
C GLN A 193 6.85 -3.20 -33.20
N GLY A 194 7.17 -2.56 -32.08
CA GLY A 194 7.03 -1.12 -31.88
C GLY A 194 5.58 -0.68 -31.62
N ARG A 195 4.66 -1.61 -31.31
CA ARG A 195 3.26 -1.27 -31.03
C ARG A 195 3.07 -0.88 -29.58
N MET A 196 2.38 0.22 -29.35
CA MET A 196 2.05 0.71 -28.01
C MET A 196 1.15 -0.28 -27.25
N THR A 197 1.60 -0.69 -26.06
CA THR A 197 0.89 -1.65 -25.20
C THR A 197 -0.19 -0.96 -24.37
N ASP A 198 -0.83 -1.69 -23.46
CA ASP A 198 -1.80 -1.12 -22.51
C ASP A 198 -1.12 -0.22 -21.45
N LEU A 199 0.21 -0.14 -21.46
CA LEU A 199 1.00 0.73 -20.58
C LEU A 199 1.43 1.98 -21.36
N THR A 200 0.44 2.66 -21.95
CA THR A 200 0.64 3.90 -22.71
C THR A 200 -0.13 5.04 -22.08
N VAL A 201 0.55 6.15 -21.88
CA VAL A 201 0.14 7.32 -21.13
C VAL A 201 0.19 8.54 -22.03
N ASP A 202 -0.83 9.39 -21.94
CA ASP A 202 -1.04 10.60 -22.72
C ASP A 202 -0.18 11.78 -22.23
N ASP A 203 0.44 12.54 -23.15
CA ASP A 203 1.38 13.64 -22.86
C ASP A 203 0.73 14.85 -22.19
N SER A 204 -0.56 15.07 -22.42
CA SER A 204 -1.27 16.24 -21.94
C SER A 204 -1.86 16.03 -20.54
N THR A 205 -2.14 14.78 -20.18
CA THR A 205 -2.87 14.45 -18.95
C THR A 205 -2.10 13.54 -17.99
N GLY A 206 -1.08 12.82 -18.46
CA GLY A 206 -0.43 11.78 -17.67
C GLY A 206 -1.33 10.57 -17.35
N GLN A 207 -2.49 10.45 -18.01
CA GLN A 207 -3.43 9.33 -17.87
C GLN A 207 -3.23 8.29 -18.98
N LEU A 208 -3.85 7.09 -18.86
CA LEU A 208 -3.80 6.11 -19.95
C LEU A 208 -4.37 6.71 -21.24
N SER A 209 -3.65 6.55 -22.36
CA SER A 209 -4.09 7.07 -23.65
C SER A 209 -5.45 6.50 -24.06
N GLN A 210 -6.25 7.29 -24.77
CA GLN A 210 -7.64 6.94 -25.10
C GLN A 210 -7.80 5.56 -25.74
N PHE A 211 -6.89 5.16 -26.65
CA PHE A 211 -6.95 3.84 -27.29
C PHE A 211 -6.74 2.67 -26.31
N VAL A 212 -5.97 2.88 -25.23
CA VAL A 212 -5.81 1.91 -24.15
C VAL A 212 -7.13 1.77 -23.41
N VAL A 213 -7.76 2.89 -23.05
CA VAL A 213 -9.07 2.91 -22.38
C VAL A 213 -10.12 2.19 -23.22
N GLU A 214 -10.17 2.44 -24.53
CA GLU A 214 -11.10 1.79 -25.45
C GLU A 214 -10.84 0.28 -25.59
N ARG A 215 -9.56 -0.14 -25.66
CA ARG A 215 -9.17 -1.55 -25.75
C ARG A 215 -9.49 -2.30 -24.46
N LEU A 216 -9.23 -1.70 -23.30
CA LEU A 216 -9.61 -2.24 -21.99
C LEU A 216 -11.13 -2.32 -21.85
N ALA A 217 -11.87 -1.27 -22.23
CA ALA A 217 -13.34 -1.29 -22.23
C ALA A 217 -13.90 -2.40 -23.12
N LYS A 218 -13.32 -2.61 -24.30
CA LYS A 218 -13.72 -3.71 -25.20
C LYS A 218 -13.41 -5.08 -24.62
N ARG A 219 -12.28 -5.26 -23.93
CA ARG A 219 -11.92 -6.52 -23.25
C ARG A 219 -12.82 -6.79 -22.04
N ILE A 220 -13.14 -5.78 -21.25
CA ILE A 220 -14.09 -5.87 -20.14
C ILE A 220 -15.48 -6.26 -20.67
N LYS A 221 -15.93 -5.66 -21.79
CA LYS A 221 -17.18 -6.03 -22.46
C LYS A 221 -17.14 -7.44 -23.09
N ALA A 222 -15.97 -7.93 -23.48
CA ALA A 222 -15.79 -9.30 -23.95
C ALA A 222 -15.84 -10.32 -22.79
N ILE A 223 -15.39 -9.93 -21.60
CA ILE A 223 -15.56 -10.74 -20.37
C ILE A 223 -17.05 -10.80 -19.98
N ASP A 224 -17.78 -9.68 -20.12
CA ASP A 224 -19.23 -9.60 -19.89
C ASP A 224 -20.05 -10.54 -20.82
N THR A 225 -19.53 -10.80 -22.03
CA THR A 225 -20.15 -11.73 -23.00
C THR A 225 -19.71 -13.20 -22.85
N GLN A 226 -18.67 -13.49 -22.06
CA GLN A 226 -18.27 -14.87 -21.73
C GLN A 226 -18.83 -15.34 -20.37
N VAL A 227 -19.23 -14.41 -19.50
CA VAL A 227 -19.94 -14.71 -18.24
C VAL A 227 -21.44 -14.96 -18.48
N SER A 228 -21.96 -14.67 -19.69
CA SER A 228 -23.35 -14.93 -20.08
C SER A 228 -23.69 -16.41 -20.28
N ALA A 229 -22.73 -17.32 -20.11
CA ALA A 229 -22.97 -18.76 -20.06
C ALA A 229 -23.03 -19.25 -18.60
N GLY A 230 -24.00 -18.76 -17.83
CA GLY A 230 -24.65 -19.60 -16.82
C GLY A 230 -24.32 -19.38 -15.34
N HIS A 231 -24.01 -18.18 -14.86
CA HIS A 231 -24.22 -17.81 -13.45
C HIS A 231 -24.55 -16.32 -13.34
N GLU A 232 -25.82 -15.98 -13.17
CA GLU A 232 -26.24 -14.67 -12.69
C GLU A 232 -25.78 -14.50 -11.23
N ILE A 233 -24.62 -13.88 -11.04
CA ILE A 233 -24.21 -13.35 -9.72
C ILE A 233 -23.87 -11.87 -9.91
N PHE A 234 -24.82 -11.06 -10.38
CA PHE A 234 -24.85 -9.62 -10.10
C PHE A 234 -26.30 -9.13 -10.28
N PRO A 235 -27.06 -8.90 -9.20
CA PRO A 235 -28.39 -8.31 -9.34
C PRO A 235 -28.20 -6.87 -9.82
N THR A 236 -28.47 -6.63 -11.11
CA THR A 236 -28.57 -5.30 -11.72
C THR A 236 -30.03 -4.89 -11.94
N ALA A 237 -30.96 -5.53 -11.23
CA ALA A 237 -32.38 -5.24 -11.33
C ALA A 237 -32.92 -4.74 -9.98
N LEU A 238 -32.44 -3.58 -9.55
CA LEU A 238 -33.13 -2.55 -8.75
C LEU A 238 -32.07 -1.48 -8.44
N GLY A 239 -32.35 -0.23 -8.81
CA GLY A 239 -31.37 0.87 -8.85
C GLY A 239 -30.87 1.38 -7.49
N GLY A 240 -30.25 0.52 -6.69
CA GLY A 240 -29.41 0.92 -5.56
C GLY A 240 -28.14 1.57 -6.08
N ALA A 241 -27.90 2.80 -5.67
CA ALA A 241 -26.65 3.49 -5.94
C ALA A 241 -25.49 2.60 -5.48
N LYS A 242 -24.63 2.15 -6.40
CA LYS A 242 -23.32 1.64 -6.01
C LYS A 242 -22.66 2.78 -5.25
N ASP A 243 -22.42 2.60 -3.97
CA ASP A 243 -21.77 3.66 -3.24
C ASP A 243 -20.36 3.81 -3.79
N MET A 244 -20.12 4.96 -4.40
CA MET A 244 -18.82 5.32 -4.95
C MET A 244 -18.30 6.50 -4.13
N HIS A 245 -17.05 6.44 -3.67
CA HIS A 245 -16.41 7.62 -3.11
C HIS A 245 -15.55 8.29 -4.19
N TYR A 246 -15.67 9.60 -4.32
CA TYR A 246 -14.86 10.39 -5.25
C TYR A 246 -13.57 10.81 -4.57
N ARG A 247 -12.42 10.39 -5.10
CA ARG A 247 -11.10 10.78 -4.60
C ARG A 247 -10.14 10.93 -5.77
N ALA A 248 -9.47 12.09 -5.82
CA ALA A 248 -8.46 12.40 -6.82
C ALA A 248 -8.93 12.29 -8.29
N GLY A 249 -10.18 12.68 -8.58
CA GLY A 249 -10.69 12.70 -9.95
C GLY A 249 -11.45 11.44 -10.40
N GLU A 250 -11.44 10.38 -9.59
CA GLU A 250 -12.10 9.11 -9.91
C GLU A 250 -13.18 8.73 -8.88
N PHE A 251 -14.23 8.06 -9.36
CA PHE A 251 -15.21 7.37 -8.52
C PHE A 251 -14.68 5.95 -8.23
N LEU A 252 -14.42 5.64 -6.97
CA LEU A 252 -13.95 4.33 -6.52
C LEU A 252 -15.09 3.53 -5.84
N PRO A 253 -15.23 2.22 -6.11
CA PRO A 253 -16.21 1.37 -5.43
C PRO A 253 -16.00 1.36 -3.92
N MET A 254 -17.07 1.51 -3.15
CA MET A 254 -17.03 1.29 -1.70
C MET A 254 -17.12 -0.21 -1.40
N ASN A 255 -16.00 -0.76 -0.92
CA ASN A 255 -15.78 -2.20 -0.74
C ASN A 255 -16.42 -2.80 0.53
N ALA A 256 -17.69 -2.52 0.82
CA ALA A 256 -18.44 -3.35 1.76
C ALA A 256 -18.99 -4.57 1.00
N ASP A 257 -18.79 -5.77 1.54
CA ASP A 257 -19.34 -7.00 0.97
C ASP A 257 -20.83 -7.11 1.34
N LEU A 258 -21.70 -6.74 0.39
CA LEU A 258 -23.15 -6.81 0.55
C LEU A 258 -23.71 -8.25 0.53
N SER A 259 -22.89 -9.25 0.21
CA SER A 259 -23.32 -10.66 0.31
C SER A 259 -23.16 -11.22 1.74
N ARG A 260 -22.54 -10.45 2.65
CA ARG A 260 -22.24 -10.88 4.01
C ARG A 260 -22.62 -9.84 5.04
N TRP A 261 -23.31 -10.29 6.07
CA TRP A 261 -23.65 -9.50 7.24
C TRP A 261 -22.96 -10.08 8.45
N ALA A 262 -22.61 -9.25 9.42
CA ALA A 262 -22.05 -9.70 10.69
C ALA A 262 -22.72 -8.99 11.86
N LEU A 263 -23.41 -9.76 12.71
CA LEU A 263 -24.08 -9.24 13.89
C LEU A 263 -23.25 -9.54 15.14
N TRP A 264 -22.69 -8.49 15.75
CA TRP A 264 -21.81 -8.61 16.91
C TRP A 264 -22.49 -8.14 18.19
N GLY A 265 -22.23 -8.87 19.28
CA GLY A 265 -22.76 -8.54 20.59
C GLY A 265 -22.81 -9.73 21.54
N SER A 266 -23.60 -9.58 22.60
CA SER A 266 -23.81 -10.62 23.59
C SER A 266 -25.13 -11.36 23.37
N SER A 267 -25.86 -11.72 24.44
CA SER A 267 -27.11 -12.48 24.35
C SER A 267 -28.25 -11.70 23.68
N THR A 268 -28.27 -10.36 23.76
CA THR A 268 -29.26 -9.57 23.01
C THR A 268 -29.05 -9.71 21.50
N ALA A 269 -27.81 -9.59 21.02
CA ALA A 269 -27.45 -9.85 19.63
C ALA A 269 -27.69 -11.31 19.22
N GLN A 270 -27.47 -12.26 20.14
CA GLN A 270 -27.78 -13.67 19.87
C GLN A 270 -29.28 -13.90 19.63
N GLY A 271 -30.16 -13.23 20.40
CA GLY A 271 -31.60 -13.34 20.17
C GLY A 271 -32.06 -12.78 18.81
N PHE A 272 -31.29 -11.90 18.19
CA PHE A 272 -31.54 -11.38 16.84
C PHE A 272 -31.09 -12.33 15.72
N HIS A 273 -30.36 -13.42 16.01
CA HIS A 273 -29.77 -14.27 14.95
C HIS A 273 -30.80 -14.75 13.94
N ALA A 274 -31.90 -15.35 14.40
CA ALA A 274 -32.92 -15.91 13.51
C ALA A 274 -33.59 -14.82 12.64
N SER A 275 -34.01 -13.71 13.25
CA SER A 275 -34.74 -12.64 12.54
C SER A 275 -33.83 -11.90 11.55
N VAL A 276 -32.59 -11.59 11.94
CA VAL A 276 -31.62 -10.89 11.09
C VAL A 276 -31.10 -11.82 9.98
N ALA A 277 -30.91 -13.12 10.25
CA ALA A 277 -30.53 -14.08 9.21
C ALA A 277 -31.63 -14.21 8.15
N ALA A 278 -32.89 -14.29 8.59
CA ALA A 278 -34.04 -14.29 7.69
C ALA A 278 -34.09 -13.01 6.83
N LEU A 279 -33.87 -11.85 7.43
CA LEU A 279 -33.80 -10.58 6.69
C LEU A 279 -32.63 -10.55 5.70
N ALA A 280 -31.41 -10.92 6.12
CA ALA A 280 -30.24 -10.96 5.24
C ALA A 280 -30.48 -11.86 4.01
N ALA A 281 -31.12 -13.01 4.22
CA ALA A 281 -31.47 -13.93 3.14
C ALA A 281 -32.44 -13.31 2.10
N THR A 282 -33.32 -12.39 2.50
CA THR A 282 -34.19 -11.66 1.54
C THR A 282 -33.41 -10.78 0.57
N TYR A 283 -32.17 -10.42 0.92
CA TYR A 283 -31.24 -9.66 0.11
C TYR A 283 -30.17 -10.53 -0.57
N GLY A 284 -30.28 -11.86 -0.49
CA GLY A 284 -29.26 -12.78 -1.00
C GLY A 284 -27.96 -12.77 -0.19
N ALA A 285 -27.98 -12.23 1.04
CA ALA A 285 -26.83 -12.19 1.93
C ALA A 285 -26.86 -13.31 2.97
N THR A 286 -25.69 -13.62 3.54
CA THR A 286 -25.54 -14.56 4.67
C THR A 286 -25.19 -13.82 5.95
N LEU A 287 -25.65 -14.31 7.11
CA LEU A 287 -25.33 -13.73 8.40
C LEU A 287 -24.25 -14.53 9.13
N TYR A 288 -23.17 -13.85 9.54
CA TYR A 288 -22.31 -14.32 10.61
C TYR A 288 -22.93 -14.02 11.98
N GLU A 289 -23.24 -15.10 12.70
CA GLU A 289 -23.88 -15.11 14.02
C GLU A 289 -22.89 -14.79 15.17
N GLY A 290 -22.37 -13.56 15.13
CA GLY A 290 -21.36 -13.06 16.07
C GLY A 290 -21.86 -12.74 17.48
N GLY A 291 -23.18 -12.69 17.71
CA GLY A 291 -23.80 -12.58 19.03
C GLY A 291 -23.53 -13.80 19.93
N LYS A 292 -22.94 -13.61 21.12
CA LYS A 292 -22.56 -14.71 22.03
C LYS A 292 -23.02 -14.46 23.47
N ALA A 293 -23.90 -15.30 24.01
CA ALA A 293 -24.46 -15.10 25.36
C ALA A 293 -23.41 -14.91 26.45
N ALA A 294 -23.78 -14.10 27.46
CA ALA A 294 -22.96 -13.75 28.62
C ALA A 294 -21.69 -12.96 28.35
N GLU A 295 -21.28 -12.75 27.09
CA GLU A 295 -20.06 -12.01 26.81
C GLU A 295 -20.15 -10.54 27.25
N ARG A 296 -19.02 -10.03 27.73
CA ARG A 296 -18.81 -8.62 28.05
C ARG A 296 -18.08 -7.92 26.91
N LEU A 297 -18.00 -6.59 27.02
CA LEU A 297 -17.46 -5.71 25.98
C LEU A 297 -16.07 -6.14 25.48
N ASP A 298 -15.11 -6.39 26.38
CA ASP A 298 -13.75 -6.81 26.02
C ASP A 298 -13.74 -8.10 25.19
N GLU A 299 -14.57 -9.06 25.56
CA GLU A 299 -14.63 -10.39 24.95
C GLU A 299 -15.19 -10.29 23.53
N THR A 300 -16.28 -9.54 23.36
CA THR A 300 -16.85 -9.28 22.04
C THR A 300 -15.88 -8.48 21.16
N CYS A 301 -15.24 -7.43 21.68
CA CYS A 301 -14.25 -6.64 20.94
C CYS A 301 -12.99 -7.45 20.58
N ALA A 302 -12.59 -8.41 21.43
CA ALA A 302 -11.50 -9.34 21.14
C ALA A 302 -11.83 -10.29 19.99
N ARG A 303 -13.09 -10.76 19.90
CA ARG A 303 -13.55 -11.58 18.76
C ARG A 303 -13.70 -10.77 17.48
N ILE A 304 -14.15 -9.52 17.56
CA ILE A 304 -14.15 -8.59 16.41
C ILE A 304 -12.71 -8.31 15.96
N GLY A 305 -11.78 -8.17 16.90
CA GLY A 305 -10.40 -7.77 16.65
C GLY A 305 -10.14 -6.27 16.79
N SER A 306 -11.18 -5.48 17.07
CA SER A 306 -11.10 -4.04 17.32
C SER A 306 -10.32 -3.70 18.59
N ARG A 307 -10.34 -4.61 19.57
CA ARG A 307 -9.48 -4.59 20.75
C ARG A 307 -8.89 -5.98 20.94
N LYS A 308 -7.66 -6.19 20.47
CA LYS A 308 -7.03 -7.52 20.53
C LYS A 308 -6.88 -8.00 21.98
N ALA A 309 -7.21 -9.26 22.22
CA ALA A 309 -6.80 -9.98 23.42
C ALA A 309 -5.27 -10.12 23.42
N VAL A 310 -4.60 -9.59 24.44
CA VAL A 310 -3.15 -9.73 24.61
C VAL A 310 -2.89 -10.81 25.64
N LEU A 311 -2.22 -11.88 25.22
CA LEU A 311 -2.04 -13.10 25.99
C LEU A 311 -0.62 -13.17 26.55
N GLY A 312 -0.49 -13.33 27.88
CA GLY A 312 0.78 -13.64 28.52
C GLY A 312 0.88 -15.14 28.79
N PHE A 313 1.83 -15.80 28.12
CA PHE A 313 2.09 -17.24 28.26
C PHE A 313 3.07 -17.52 29.42
N PRO A 314 2.93 -18.66 30.12
CA PRO A 314 3.92 -19.11 31.09
C PRO A 314 5.32 -19.18 30.46
N GLY A 315 6.31 -18.56 31.12
CA GLY A 315 7.69 -18.50 30.61
C GLY A 315 7.87 -17.72 29.29
N ASN A 316 6.85 -16.99 28.83
CA ASN A 316 6.81 -16.37 27.50
C ASN A 316 7.01 -17.37 26.36
N VAL A 317 6.53 -18.61 26.51
CA VAL A 317 6.64 -19.64 25.46
C VAL A 317 5.25 -20.13 25.07
N ILE A 318 4.96 -20.12 23.77
CA ILE A 318 3.85 -20.90 23.22
C ILE A 318 4.35 -22.35 23.12
N PRO A 319 3.77 -23.31 23.85
CA PRO A 319 4.23 -24.70 23.85
C PRO A 319 4.18 -25.31 22.44
N ALA A 320 5.01 -26.33 22.22
CA ALA A 320 5.15 -27.05 20.97
C ALA A 320 3.91 -27.89 20.63
N ASP A 321 3.36 -28.53 21.65
CA ASP A 321 2.23 -29.46 21.57
C ASP A 321 0.86 -28.74 21.53
N THR A 322 -0.20 -29.55 21.52
CA THR A 322 -1.59 -29.12 21.56
C THR A 322 -2.19 -29.16 22.97
N GLU A 323 -1.37 -29.24 24.03
CA GLU A 323 -1.89 -29.17 25.40
C GLU A 323 -2.40 -27.76 25.72
N SER A 324 -3.48 -27.70 26.50
CA SER A 324 -4.12 -26.43 26.83
C SER A 324 -3.39 -25.74 27.98
N VAL A 325 -2.85 -24.55 27.71
CA VAL A 325 -2.11 -23.76 28.69
C VAL A 325 -2.92 -22.57 29.20
N ALA A 326 -2.88 -22.34 30.51
CA ALA A 326 -3.46 -21.15 31.11
C ALA A 326 -2.65 -19.91 30.70
N VAL A 327 -3.34 -18.86 30.26
CA VAL A 327 -2.75 -17.59 29.83
C VAL A 327 -3.34 -16.42 30.62
N SER A 328 -2.53 -15.41 30.86
CA SER A 328 -3.03 -14.11 31.34
C SER A 328 -3.60 -13.29 30.19
N ILE A 329 -4.58 -12.43 30.47
CA ILE A 329 -5.25 -11.59 29.46
C ILE A 329 -5.44 -10.14 29.94
N ASN A 330 -5.44 -9.18 29.00
CA ASN A 330 -5.52 -7.74 29.24
C ASN A 330 -6.96 -7.19 29.37
N PHE A 331 -7.95 -8.03 29.65
CA PHE A 331 -9.32 -7.57 29.85
C PHE A 331 -9.46 -6.74 31.13
N ARG A 332 -10.26 -5.67 31.07
CA ARG A 332 -10.43 -4.69 32.14
C ARG A 332 -11.05 -5.31 33.38
N ASP A 333 -12.13 -6.08 33.21
CA ASP A 333 -12.75 -6.85 34.30
C ASP A 333 -12.54 -8.34 34.06
N ARG A 334 -11.82 -8.98 35.00
CA ARG A 334 -11.52 -10.42 35.01
C ARG A 334 -12.20 -11.14 36.18
N SER A 335 -13.02 -10.45 36.96
CA SER A 335 -13.67 -11.01 38.14
C SER A 335 -14.68 -12.10 37.78
N GLN A 336 -15.33 -11.96 36.61
CA GLN A 336 -16.27 -12.92 36.04
C GLN A 336 -16.36 -12.73 34.51
N LEU A 337 -15.57 -13.51 33.77
CA LEU A 337 -15.57 -13.51 32.32
C LEU A 337 -16.78 -14.28 31.76
N GLY A 338 -17.26 -13.88 30.59
CA GLY A 338 -18.28 -14.53 29.78
C GLY A 338 -17.76 -15.08 28.46
N LEU A 339 -16.44 -15.03 28.25
CA LEU A 339 -15.74 -15.34 27.02
C LEU A 339 -16.23 -16.65 26.40
N LYS A 340 -16.65 -16.61 25.13
CA LYS A 340 -16.87 -17.81 24.33
C LYS A 340 -15.61 -18.19 23.57
N ALA A 341 -15.47 -19.48 23.33
CA ALA A 341 -14.33 -20.00 22.60
C ALA A 341 -14.25 -19.36 21.21
N PHE A 342 -13.05 -18.95 20.81
CA PHE A 342 -12.81 -18.43 19.46
C PHE A 342 -11.39 -18.76 19.00
N VAL A 343 -11.23 -18.86 17.68
CA VAL A 343 -9.96 -19.21 17.03
C VAL A 343 -9.26 -17.96 16.52
N GLY A 344 -7.93 -17.96 16.60
CA GLY A 344 -7.10 -16.85 16.17
C GLY A 344 -5.64 -17.24 16.03
N TYR A 345 -4.83 -16.24 15.69
CA TYR A 345 -3.39 -16.36 15.55
C TYR A 345 -2.67 -15.56 16.64
N VAL A 346 -1.68 -16.18 17.28
CA VAL A 346 -0.76 -15.53 18.22
C VAL A 346 0.66 -15.79 17.72
N ALA A 347 1.41 -14.74 17.38
CA ALA A 347 2.75 -14.87 16.81
C ALA A 347 2.84 -15.87 15.63
N GLY A 348 1.81 -15.90 14.78
CA GLY A 348 1.71 -16.83 13.64
C GLY A 348 1.17 -18.22 13.99
N VAL A 349 1.05 -18.57 15.28
CA VAL A 349 0.48 -19.86 15.73
C VAL A 349 -1.02 -19.78 15.77
N ARG A 350 -1.69 -20.68 15.04
CA ARG A 350 -3.14 -20.84 15.12
C ARG A 350 -3.52 -21.62 16.37
N GLY A 351 -4.52 -21.11 17.09
CA GLY A 351 -5.06 -21.78 18.26
C GLY A 351 -6.39 -21.21 18.71
N MET A 352 -6.97 -21.88 19.68
CA MET A 352 -8.27 -21.54 20.26
C MET A 352 -8.08 -20.97 21.66
N LEU A 353 -8.73 -19.84 21.92
CA LEU A 353 -8.88 -19.31 23.26
C LEU A 353 -10.17 -19.87 23.87
N THR A 354 -10.10 -20.37 25.09
CA THR A 354 -11.25 -20.88 25.85
C THR A 354 -11.27 -20.31 27.27
N LEU A 355 -12.40 -20.47 27.95
CA LEU A 355 -12.59 -20.05 29.34
C LEU A 355 -12.96 -21.28 30.18
N ASP A 356 -12.24 -21.50 31.27
CA ASP A 356 -12.55 -22.57 32.22
C ASP A 356 -13.89 -22.32 32.93
N SER A 357 -14.44 -23.38 33.54
CA SER A 357 -15.70 -23.33 34.27
C SER A 357 -15.68 -22.38 35.47
N ASP A 358 -14.49 -22.00 35.97
CA ASP A 358 -14.31 -21.02 37.05
C ASP A 358 -14.60 -19.57 36.60
N ARG A 359 -14.78 -19.36 35.29
CA ARG A 359 -15.02 -18.08 34.64
C ARG A 359 -13.93 -17.03 34.83
N ARG A 360 -12.69 -17.48 35.08
CA ARG A 360 -11.51 -16.62 35.32
C ARG A 360 -10.26 -17.10 34.61
N THR A 361 -10.03 -18.41 34.56
CA THR A 361 -8.89 -18.97 33.85
C THR A 361 -9.15 -19.01 32.35
N VAL A 362 -8.44 -18.16 31.61
CA VAL A 362 -8.42 -18.22 30.15
C VAL A 362 -7.34 -19.21 29.71
N ARG A 363 -7.65 -20.06 28.75
CA ARG A 363 -6.68 -21.01 28.18
C ARG A 363 -6.47 -20.80 26.71
N PHE A 364 -5.26 -21.05 26.26
CA PHE A 364 -4.91 -21.17 24.85
C PHE A 364 -4.55 -22.61 24.54
N THR A 365 -5.12 -23.15 23.47
CA THR A 365 -4.78 -24.47 22.93
C THR A 365 -4.33 -24.30 21.49
N ARG A 366 -3.08 -24.71 21.20
CA ARG A 366 -2.54 -24.74 19.83
C ARG A 366 -3.34 -25.75 18.98
N GLU A 367 -3.61 -25.42 17.72
CA GLU A 367 -4.42 -26.29 16.83
C GLU A 367 -3.66 -27.54 16.34
N ALA A 368 -2.36 -27.41 16.07
CA ALA A 368 -1.51 -28.50 15.59
C ALA A 368 -0.12 -28.40 16.21
N GLU A 369 0.53 -29.54 16.48
CA GLU A 369 1.90 -29.57 17.02
C GLU A 369 2.91 -28.83 16.11
N GLY A 370 3.99 -28.32 16.70
CA GLY A 370 5.12 -27.73 15.97
C GLY A 370 6.20 -27.26 16.92
N GLU A 371 7.10 -26.40 16.46
CA GLU A 371 8.17 -25.89 17.33
C GLU A 371 7.63 -24.94 18.42
N PRO A 372 8.23 -24.93 19.63
CA PRO A 372 7.89 -23.96 20.66
C PRO A 372 8.29 -22.55 20.19
N ILE A 373 7.43 -21.56 20.43
CA ILE A 373 7.71 -20.17 20.06
C ILE A 373 8.05 -19.36 21.31
N ILE A 374 9.27 -18.81 21.34
CA ILE A 374 9.73 -17.90 22.39
C ILE A 374 9.22 -16.48 22.05
N LEU A 375 8.53 -15.86 23.00
CA LEU A 375 7.99 -14.51 22.89
C LEU A 375 8.84 -13.53 23.70
N ASN A 376 8.91 -12.27 23.26
CA ASN A 376 9.56 -11.19 24.00
C ASN A 376 8.65 -10.58 25.10
N GLY A 377 7.48 -11.17 25.34
CA GLY A 377 6.46 -10.71 26.28
C GLY A 377 5.05 -11.12 25.87
N PRO A 378 4.00 -10.54 26.48
CA PRO A 378 2.63 -10.80 26.08
C PRO A 378 2.38 -10.49 24.60
N ALA A 379 1.64 -11.36 23.92
CA ALA A 379 1.43 -11.29 22.47
C ALA A 379 -0.06 -11.11 22.11
N PRO A 380 -0.40 -10.25 21.13
CA PRO A 380 -1.78 -10.06 20.71
C PRO A 380 -2.29 -11.26 19.89
N MET A 381 -3.51 -11.68 20.18
CA MET A 381 -4.27 -12.61 19.38
C MET A 381 -5.03 -11.86 18.28
N THR A 382 -4.93 -12.32 17.04
CA THR A 382 -5.72 -11.83 15.91
C THR A 382 -6.84 -12.85 15.63
N PRO A 383 -8.13 -12.50 15.85
CA PRO A 383 -9.24 -13.44 15.66
C PRO A 383 -9.47 -13.74 14.19
N ILE A 384 -9.81 -14.98 13.85
CA ILE A 384 -10.12 -15.37 12.46
C ILE A 384 -11.44 -14.75 12.01
N ASP A 385 -12.53 -15.05 12.72
CA ASP A 385 -13.88 -14.63 12.33
C ASP A 385 -13.98 -13.11 12.21
N GLY A 386 -13.56 -12.39 13.26
CA GLY A 386 -13.55 -10.93 13.27
C GLY A 386 -12.78 -10.33 12.11
N THR A 387 -11.63 -10.93 11.73
CA THR A 387 -10.83 -10.48 10.58
C THR A 387 -11.55 -10.77 9.24
N SER A 388 -12.21 -11.92 9.13
CA SER A 388 -12.89 -12.35 7.90
C SER A 388 -14.18 -11.57 7.61
N GLU A 389 -14.79 -10.98 8.64
CA GLU A 389 -16.04 -10.21 8.54
C GLU A 389 -15.81 -8.69 8.53
N ARG A 390 -14.56 -8.22 8.47
CA ARG A 390 -14.25 -6.77 8.54
C ARG A 390 -14.82 -5.95 7.40
N ALA A 391 -15.20 -6.59 6.29
CA ALA A 391 -15.77 -5.94 5.11
C ALA A 391 -17.29 -6.13 5.01
N SER A 392 -17.89 -6.99 5.84
CA SER A 392 -19.31 -7.29 5.84
C SER A 392 -20.15 -6.09 6.27
N VAL A 393 -21.44 -6.08 5.92
CA VAL A 393 -22.41 -5.17 6.54
C VAL A 393 -22.52 -5.52 8.03
N CYS A 394 -22.12 -4.60 8.90
CA CYS A 394 -21.98 -4.89 10.33
C CYS A 394 -23.15 -4.32 11.14
N LEU A 395 -23.69 -5.12 12.04
CA LEU A 395 -24.68 -4.71 13.03
C LEU A 395 -24.04 -4.85 14.42
N LEU A 396 -23.99 -3.77 15.18
CA LEU A 396 -23.30 -3.73 16.49
C LEU A 396 -24.30 -3.55 17.62
N ASN A 397 -24.41 -4.55 18.50
CA ASN A 397 -25.10 -4.47 19.79
C ASN A 397 -24.16 -4.95 20.90
N ILE A 398 -23.06 -4.22 21.08
CA ILE A 398 -21.96 -4.61 21.97
C ILE A 398 -22.01 -3.82 23.29
N GLY A 399 -21.75 -4.49 24.42
CA GLY A 399 -21.52 -3.83 25.71
C GLY A 399 -22.61 -3.96 26.77
N LYS A 400 -23.85 -4.37 26.45
CA LYS A 400 -24.96 -4.43 27.42
C LYS A 400 -24.61 -5.15 28.73
N ASN A 401 -23.95 -6.32 28.65
CA ASN A 401 -23.59 -7.09 29.85
C ASN A 401 -22.58 -6.37 30.75
N THR A 402 -21.70 -5.55 30.17
CA THR A 402 -20.78 -4.68 30.92
C THR A 402 -21.54 -3.62 31.71
N LEU A 403 -22.63 -3.08 31.15
CA LEU A 403 -23.45 -2.06 31.83
C LEU A 403 -24.24 -2.65 33.01
N THR A 404 -24.69 -3.90 32.87
CA THR A 404 -25.49 -4.57 33.91
C THR A 404 -24.67 -5.16 35.06
N SER A 405 -23.35 -5.31 34.89
CA SER A 405 -22.46 -5.94 35.87
C SER A 405 -21.78 -4.91 36.78
N ALA A 406 -22.52 -4.18 37.62
CA ALA A 406 -21.99 -3.32 38.71
C ALA A 406 -20.77 -2.43 38.35
N SER A 407 -20.61 -2.05 37.09
CA SER A 407 -19.35 -1.52 36.57
C SER A 407 -19.23 0.00 36.66
N GLY A 408 -20.14 0.67 37.37
CA GLY A 408 -20.12 2.14 37.51
C GLY A 408 -20.45 2.91 36.22
N LEU A 409 -20.44 4.25 36.30
CA LEU A 409 -20.71 5.15 35.17
C LEU A 409 -19.54 5.22 34.17
N ASP A 410 -18.32 4.86 34.59
CA ASP A 410 -17.14 4.73 33.73
C ASP A 410 -17.30 3.60 32.71
N ALA A 411 -18.10 2.57 33.01
CA ALA A 411 -18.45 1.53 32.04
C ALA A 411 -19.29 2.04 30.87
N ALA A 412 -20.19 2.99 31.10
CA ALA A 412 -21.02 3.57 30.03
C ALA A 412 -20.14 4.30 29.01
N GLN A 413 -19.25 5.15 29.49
CA GLN A 413 -18.29 5.86 28.63
C GLN A 413 -17.40 4.88 27.86
N TRP A 414 -16.92 3.84 28.54
CA TRP A 414 -16.10 2.81 27.91
C TRP A 414 -16.84 2.05 26.79
N VAL A 415 -18.12 1.72 26.96
CA VAL A 415 -18.95 1.11 25.91
C VAL A 415 -19.07 2.03 24.69
N ILE A 416 -19.26 3.33 24.87
CA ILE A 416 -19.33 4.31 23.76
C ILE A 416 -18.00 4.35 22.98
N GLU A 417 -16.87 4.37 23.71
CA GLU A 417 -15.53 4.39 23.12
C GLU A 417 -15.19 3.10 22.35
N GLU A 418 -15.52 1.93 22.90
CA GLU A 418 -15.29 0.66 22.22
C GLU A 418 -16.19 0.47 20.99
N ASN A 419 -17.42 1.01 20.99
CA ASN A 419 -18.24 1.06 19.77
C ASN A 419 -17.55 1.88 18.68
N ALA A 420 -16.98 3.03 19.02
CA ALA A 420 -16.23 3.85 18.06
C ALA A 420 -15.01 3.12 17.51
N ARG A 421 -14.23 2.49 18.40
CA ARG A 421 -13.06 1.69 18.01
C ARG A 421 -13.45 0.50 17.12
N ALA A 422 -14.58 -0.15 17.39
CA ALA A 422 -15.10 -1.21 16.55
C ALA A 422 -15.41 -0.71 15.14
N ILE A 423 -16.07 0.44 15.00
CA ILE A 423 -16.40 1.04 13.70
C ILE A 423 -15.13 1.47 12.95
N GLU A 424 -14.16 2.08 13.63
CA GLU A 424 -12.87 2.47 13.07
C GLU A 424 -12.07 1.27 12.55
N TYR A 425 -12.11 0.14 13.27
CA TYR A 425 -11.39 -1.08 12.93
C TYR A 425 -11.87 -1.77 11.64
N LEU A 426 -13.15 -1.62 11.29
CA LEU A 426 -13.71 -2.23 10.07
C LEU A 426 -12.97 -1.72 8.83
N SER A 427 -12.89 -2.53 7.78
CA SER A 427 -11.95 -2.27 6.67
C SER A 427 -12.45 -1.38 5.52
N PRO A 428 -13.75 -1.29 5.19
CA PRO A 428 -14.20 -0.43 4.09
C PRO A 428 -13.96 1.04 4.40
N THR A 429 -13.56 1.84 3.41
CA THR A 429 -13.41 3.30 3.58
C THR A 429 -14.73 3.95 3.99
N ALA A 430 -15.84 3.39 3.52
CA ALA A 430 -17.16 3.85 3.91
C ALA A 430 -17.96 2.69 4.51
N LYS A 431 -18.32 2.93 5.76
CA LYS A 431 -18.74 1.91 6.71
C LYS A 431 -20.23 1.65 6.51
N ARG A 432 -20.60 0.41 6.17
CA ARG A 432 -21.99 -0.06 6.28
C ARG A 432 -22.20 -0.68 7.65
N VAL A 433 -22.32 0.19 8.66
CA VAL A 433 -22.44 -0.21 10.06
C VAL A 433 -23.68 0.38 10.67
N LEU A 434 -24.53 -0.48 11.22
CA LEU A 434 -25.68 -0.10 12.02
C LEU A 434 -25.34 -0.33 13.50
N VAL A 435 -25.56 0.69 14.32
CA VAL A 435 -25.47 0.59 15.78
C VAL A 435 -26.86 0.35 16.34
N ILE A 436 -27.04 -0.77 17.04
CA ILE A 436 -28.31 -1.13 17.66
C ILE A 436 -28.23 -0.78 19.15
N GLY A 437 -29.13 0.10 19.59
CA GLY A 437 -29.26 0.50 20.99
C GLY A 437 -29.57 -0.66 21.93
N HIS A 438 -29.29 -0.44 23.20
CA HIS A 438 -29.66 -1.36 24.27
C HIS A 438 -31.07 -1.01 24.78
N PHE A 439 -31.63 -1.85 25.63
CA PHE A 439 -32.90 -1.59 26.31
C PHE A 439 -32.81 -2.03 27.76
N GLN A 440 -33.63 -1.43 28.61
CA GLN A 440 -33.73 -1.78 30.03
C GLN A 440 -34.38 -3.15 30.20
N ASN A 441 -33.81 -3.97 31.08
CA ASN A 441 -34.41 -5.26 31.46
C ASN A 441 -35.75 -5.01 32.20
N THR A 442 -36.68 -5.96 32.13
CA THR A 442 -38.04 -5.83 32.68
C THR A 442 -38.07 -5.57 34.19
N GLN A 443 -37.02 -5.99 34.88
CA GLN A 443 -36.85 -5.86 36.34
C GLN A 443 -35.67 -4.96 36.73
N THR A 444 -35.12 -4.15 35.81
CA THR A 444 -34.07 -3.18 36.18
C THR A 444 -34.61 -2.22 37.26
N PRO A 445 -33.91 -2.05 38.40
CA PRO A 445 -34.30 -1.06 39.41
C PRO A 445 -34.26 0.37 38.85
N LEU A 446 -35.38 1.10 38.99
CA LEU A 446 -35.49 2.48 38.51
C LEU A 446 -34.47 3.38 39.18
N GLY A 447 -33.78 4.19 38.38
CA GLY A 447 -32.74 5.11 38.86
C GLY A 447 -31.45 4.44 39.36
N GLY A 448 -31.36 3.11 39.31
CA GLY A 448 -30.14 2.38 39.65
C GLY A 448 -29.01 2.59 38.62
N THR A 449 -27.79 2.22 38.97
CA THR A 449 -26.61 2.43 38.10
C THR A 449 -26.76 1.78 36.72
N ALA A 450 -27.24 0.53 36.65
CA ALA A 450 -27.44 -0.14 35.35
C ALA A 450 -28.46 0.59 34.47
N TYR A 451 -29.53 1.14 35.08
CA TYR A 451 -30.53 1.95 34.40
C TYR A 451 -29.88 3.19 33.78
N GLN A 452 -29.17 3.97 34.60
CA GLN A 452 -28.48 5.19 34.15
C GLN A 452 -27.42 4.90 33.07
N CYS A 453 -26.67 3.81 33.20
CA CYS A 453 -25.65 3.44 32.22
C CYS A 453 -26.23 3.12 30.84
N VAL A 454 -27.35 2.40 30.77
CA VAL A 454 -28.03 2.12 29.49
C VAL A 454 -28.52 3.41 28.84
N ASP A 455 -29.11 4.32 29.62
CA ASP A 455 -29.59 5.62 29.11
C ASP A 455 -28.43 6.47 28.57
N ILE A 456 -27.33 6.56 29.32
CA ILE A 456 -26.12 7.28 28.90
C ILE A 456 -25.56 6.71 27.60
N VAL A 457 -25.43 5.38 27.50
CA VAL A 457 -24.92 4.72 26.30
C VAL A 457 -25.84 4.98 25.12
N ASN A 458 -27.15 4.74 25.24
CA ASN A 458 -28.08 4.96 24.15
C ASN A 458 -28.08 6.40 23.68
N LYS A 459 -28.12 7.36 24.61
CA LYS A 459 -28.04 8.80 24.28
C LYS A 459 -26.72 9.13 23.56
N GLY A 460 -25.59 8.69 24.08
CA GLY A 460 -24.27 8.96 23.48
C GLY A 460 -24.09 8.32 22.11
N LEU A 461 -24.59 7.09 21.91
CA LEU A 461 -24.57 6.42 20.60
C LEU A 461 -25.52 7.11 19.61
N LYS A 462 -26.72 7.51 20.04
CA LYS A 462 -27.69 8.26 19.22
C LYS A 462 -27.13 9.62 18.78
N GLU A 463 -26.56 10.37 19.72
CA GLU A 463 -25.91 11.66 19.44
C GLU A 463 -24.73 11.51 18.47
N LYS A 464 -23.94 10.44 18.61
CA LYS A 464 -22.75 10.22 17.79
C LYS A 464 -23.05 9.69 16.39
N TYR A 465 -24.02 8.79 16.25
CA TYR A 465 -24.25 8.06 15.01
C TYR A 465 -25.54 8.47 14.28
N GLY A 466 -26.40 9.27 14.89
CA GLY A 466 -27.60 9.84 14.25
C GLY A 466 -28.46 8.76 13.61
N SER A 467 -28.68 8.86 12.30
CA SER A 467 -29.49 7.88 11.54
C SER A 467 -28.92 6.47 11.54
N TYR A 468 -27.61 6.29 11.78
CA TYR A 468 -26.96 4.97 11.86
C TYR A 468 -27.15 4.28 13.23
N PHE A 469 -27.97 4.87 14.11
CA PHE A 469 -28.37 4.29 15.39
C PHE A 469 -29.85 3.93 15.39
N ILE A 470 -30.19 2.71 15.82
CA ILE A 470 -31.57 2.29 16.07
C ILE A 470 -31.85 2.27 17.58
N ASP A 471 -32.83 3.07 17.98
CA ASP A 471 -33.27 3.17 19.37
C ASP A 471 -34.28 2.08 19.72
N VAL A 472 -33.77 0.89 20.05
CA VAL A 472 -34.60 -0.25 20.44
C VAL A 472 -35.37 0.05 21.74
N SER A 473 -34.78 0.80 22.67
CA SER A 473 -35.45 1.14 23.94
C SER A 473 -36.68 2.01 23.72
N GLU A 474 -36.53 3.06 22.90
CA GLU A 474 -37.64 3.96 22.53
C GLU A 474 -38.76 3.18 21.82
N TYR A 475 -38.40 2.30 20.89
CA TYR A 475 -39.38 1.49 20.17
C TYR A 475 -40.16 0.54 21.09
N LEU A 476 -39.48 -0.20 21.96
CA LEU A 476 -40.13 -1.14 22.89
C LEU A 476 -41.03 -0.43 23.91
N CYS A 477 -40.79 0.85 24.19
CA CYS A 477 -41.61 1.68 25.09
C CYS A 477 -42.70 2.48 24.35
N SER A 478 -42.82 2.33 23.03
CA SER A 478 -43.82 3.02 22.22
C SER A 478 -45.11 2.21 22.09
N GLU A 479 -46.22 2.87 21.75
CA GLU A 479 -47.47 2.17 21.41
C GLU A 479 -47.35 1.35 20.12
N ARG A 480 -46.45 1.76 19.21
CA ARG A 480 -46.25 1.12 17.90
C ARG A 480 -45.85 -0.34 18.02
N VAL A 481 -45.06 -0.71 19.03
CA VAL A 481 -44.60 -2.10 19.20
C VAL A 481 -45.75 -3.10 19.33
N TRP A 482 -46.88 -2.68 19.91
CA TRP A 482 -48.05 -3.55 20.09
C TRP A 482 -48.75 -3.85 18.77
N VAL A 483 -48.82 -2.85 17.88
CA VAL A 483 -49.35 -3.01 16.53
C VAL A 483 -48.42 -3.90 15.71
N ASP A 484 -47.12 -3.60 15.73
CA ASP A 484 -46.12 -4.29 14.92
C ASP A 484 -45.88 -5.75 15.36
N THR A 485 -46.10 -6.07 16.64
CA THR A 485 -46.04 -7.44 17.17
C THR A 485 -47.38 -8.18 17.13
N GLY A 486 -48.49 -7.47 16.97
CA GLY A 486 -49.84 -8.03 17.10
C GLY A 486 -50.22 -8.45 18.53
N ILE A 487 -49.47 -8.00 19.54
CA ILE A 487 -49.72 -8.31 20.95
C ILE A 487 -50.59 -7.22 21.58
N THR A 488 -51.69 -7.61 22.21
CA THR A 488 -52.50 -6.69 23.02
C THR A 488 -51.79 -6.42 24.36
N PRO A 489 -51.46 -5.17 24.71
CA PRO A 489 -50.77 -4.87 25.96
C PRO A 489 -51.64 -5.16 27.18
N THR A 490 -51.03 -5.68 28.23
CA THR A 490 -51.61 -5.74 29.58
C THR A 490 -51.37 -4.43 30.33
N GLN A 491 -52.03 -4.25 31.48
CA GLN A 491 -51.72 -3.09 32.34
C GLN A 491 -50.27 -3.12 32.84
N GLU A 492 -49.72 -4.29 33.15
CA GLU A 492 -48.31 -4.42 33.58
C GLU A 492 -47.35 -3.99 32.46
N ASP A 493 -47.68 -4.29 31.20
CA ASP A 493 -46.90 -3.83 30.06
C ASP A 493 -46.86 -2.30 29.97
N LEU A 494 -48.03 -1.66 30.09
CA LEU A 494 -48.15 -0.19 30.05
C LEU A 494 -47.42 0.46 31.23
N ASP A 495 -47.53 -0.12 32.42
CA ASP A 495 -46.82 0.35 33.60
C ASP A 495 -45.29 0.27 33.39
N LYS A 496 -44.79 -0.81 32.78
CA LYS A 496 -43.36 -0.98 32.45
C LYS A 496 -42.91 -0.02 31.35
N GLN A 497 -43.70 0.20 30.29
CA GLN A 497 -43.40 1.22 29.27
C GLN A 497 -43.30 2.61 29.88
N SER A 498 -44.20 2.98 30.81
CA SER A 498 -44.16 4.28 31.50
C SER A 498 -42.89 4.51 32.33
N GLN A 499 -42.21 3.42 32.69
CA GLN A 499 -40.96 3.40 33.44
C GLN A 499 -39.73 3.28 32.54
N GLY A 500 -39.89 3.25 31.21
CA GLY A 500 -38.80 3.01 30.27
C GLY A 500 -38.25 1.57 30.29
N LEU A 501 -39.00 0.61 30.83
CA LEU A 501 -38.61 -0.78 30.97
C LEU A 501 -39.22 -1.66 29.86
N LYS A 502 -38.48 -2.68 29.41
CA LYS A 502 -39.00 -3.69 28.47
C LYS A 502 -40.27 -4.36 29.05
N PRO A 503 -41.41 -4.30 28.34
CA PRO A 503 -42.66 -4.91 28.77
C PRO A 503 -42.62 -6.45 28.93
N PRO A 504 -43.29 -7.04 29.94
CA PRO A 504 -43.32 -8.49 30.15
C PRO A 504 -43.86 -9.28 28.96
N SER A 505 -44.89 -8.81 28.26
CA SER A 505 -45.47 -9.51 27.10
C SER A 505 -44.55 -9.53 25.88
N LEU A 506 -43.51 -8.67 25.86
CA LEU A 506 -42.44 -8.66 24.85
C LEU A 506 -41.21 -9.46 25.31
N SER A 507 -41.28 -10.12 26.47
CA SER A 507 -40.14 -10.74 27.14
C SER A 507 -40.16 -12.25 27.04
N GLN A 508 -39.01 -12.85 26.71
CA GLN A 508 -38.80 -14.29 26.93
C GLN A 508 -38.44 -14.54 28.40
N ASP A 509 -37.61 -13.66 28.95
CA ASP A 509 -37.22 -13.63 30.36
C ASP A 509 -36.93 -12.18 30.79
N SER A 510 -36.42 -11.98 32.00
CA SER A 510 -36.16 -10.64 32.52
C SER A 510 -35.18 -9.82 31.65
N ALA A 511 -34.27 -10.47 30.91
CA ALA A 511 -33.20 -9.84 30.14
C ALA A 511 -33.44 -9.82 28.63
N HIS A 512 -34.15 -10.81 28.08
CA HIS A 512 -34.27 -11.03 26.63
C HIS A 512 -35.69 -10.73 26.12
N MET A 513 -35.76 -10.29 24.87
CA MET A 513 -37.02 -10.18 24.13
C MET A 513 -37.52 -11.57 23.74
N ASN A 514 -38.81 -11.71 23.49
CA ASN A 514 -39.33 -12.90 22.82
C ASN A 514 -39.16 -12.80 21.29
N ALA A 515 -39.46 -13.88 20.57
CA ALA A 515 -39.32 -13.94 19.12
C ALA A 515 -40.10 -12.83 18.41
N ALA A 516 -41.36 -12.58 18.80
CA ALA A 516 -42.20 -11.55 18.19
C ALA A 516 -41.58 -10.14 18.29
N ALA A 517 -40.99 -9.80 19.44
CA ALA A 517 -40.32 -8.52 19.62
C ALA A 517 -38.99 -8.42 18.83
N TYR A 518 -38.20 -9.50 18.74
CA TYR A 518 -37.01 -9.55 17.87
C TYR A 518 -37.37 -9.37 16.38
N ASP A 519 -38.40 -10.07 15.92
CA ASP A 519 -38.93 -9.95 14.55
C ASP A 519 -39.43 -8.53 14.28
N ALA A 520 -40.16 -7.93 15.23
CA ALA A 520 -40.68 -6.59 15.07
C ALA A 520 -39.56 -5.54 14.96
N VAL A 521 -38.55 -5.58 15.83
CA VAL A 521 -37.38 -4.68 15.71
C VAL A 521 -36.68 -4.87 14.36
N THR A 522 -36.54 -6.12 13.91
CA THR A 522 -35.87 -6.42 12.64
C THR A 522 -36.66 -5.89 11.44
N ASN A 523 -37.96 -6.16 11.39
CA ASN A 523 -38.81 -5.83 10.24
C ASN A 523 -39.24 -4.36 10.18
N PHE A 524 -39.36 -3.70 11.33
CA PHE A 524 -39.91 -2.34 11.40
C PHE A 524 -38.89 -1.25 11.71
N LEU A 525 -37.68 -1.62 12.16
CA LEU A 525 -36.56 -0.68 12.34
C LEU A 525 -35.37 -1.02 11.45
N ILE A 526 -34.83 -2.24 11.54
CA ILE A 526 -33.58 -2.60 10.83
C ILE A 526 -33.80 -2.62 9.31
N LYS A 527 -34.84 -3.32 8.85
CA LYS A 527 -35.15 -3.41 7.41
C LYS A 527 -35.41 -2.03 6.79
N PRO A 528 -36.31 -1.17 7.34
CA PRO A 528 -36.53 0.17 6.78
C PRO A 528 -35.27 1.05 6.84
N PHE A 529 -34.42 0.89 7.86
CA PHE A 529 -33.13 1.59 7.89
C PHE A 529 -32.29 1.19 6.67
N PHE A 530 -32.14 -0.11 6.39
CA PHE A 530 -31.31 -0.62 5.28
C PHE A 530 -31.83 -0.12 3.93
N GLU A 531 -33.15 -0.16 3.73
CA GLU A 531 -33.81 0.35 2.53
C GLU A 531 -33.65 1.88 2.40
N SER A 532 -33.86 2.63 3.49
CA SER A 532 -33.76 4.10 3.49
C SER A 532 -32.34 4.62 3.23
N MET A 533 -31.33 3.85 3.64
CA MET A 533 -29.93 4.16 3.40
C MET A 533 -29.45 3.68 2.02
N GLY A 534 -30.31 3.00 1.26
CA GLY A 534 -29.97 2.43 -0.04
C GLY A 534 -28.88 1.36 0.03
N TRP A 535 -28.83 0.58 1.11
CA TRP A 535 -27.87 -0.52 1.24
C TRP A 535 -28.30 -1.74 0.41
N TYR A 536 -29.61 -1.88 0.18
CA TYR A 536 -30.26 -2.93 -0.60
C TYR A 536 -31.49 -2.42 -1.33
#